data_AF-A0A6N6RNU8-F1
#
_entry.id   AF-A0A6N6RNU8-F1
#
_cell.length_a   1.000
_cell.length_b   1.000
_cell.length_c   1.000
_cell.angle_alpha   90.00
_cell.angle_beta   90.00
_cell.angle_gamma   90.00
#
_symmetry.space_group_name_H-M   'P 1'
#
loop_
_entity.id
_entity.type
_entity.pdbx_description
1 polymer ?
#
loop_
_entity_poly.entity_id
_entity_poly.type
_entity_poly.pdbx_seq_one_letter_code
_entity_poly.pdbx_strand_id
1 'polypeptide(L)'
;MVYLLANKGDKNQMLYAFDSMLPMDQIEYKLVRLTHVEYDPDGNILVNSKILSELESLNVPLFEKKSTAKQFVKGLSLISSVKYIGIRFRLSQELNMIKLDGISSWTQLNR
;
A
#
# COMPACT_ATOMS: atom_id res chain seq x y z
N MET A 1 -0.54 9.33 -7.63
CA MET A 1 -1.43 8.27 -7.12
C MET A 1 -0.55 7.22 -6.49
N VAL A 2 -0.85 6.78 -5.27
CA VAL A 2 -0.04 5.80 -4.52
C VAL A 2 -0.69 4.42 -4.64
N TYR A 3 0.13 3.38 -4.63
CA TYR A 3 -0.27 1.98 -4.84
C TYR A 3 0.04 1.12 -3.63
N LEU A 4 -0.81 0.14 -3.42
CA LEU A 4 -0.74 -0.92 -2.42
C LEU A 4 -0.73 -2.28 -3.11
N LEU A 5 -0.24 -3.30 -2.40
CA LEU A 5 -0.30 -4.70 -2.81
C LEU A 5 -1.43 -5.40 -2.07
N ALA A 6 -2.29 -6.10 -2.80
CA ALA A 6 -3.42 -6.83 -2.24
C ALA A 6 -3.55 -8.24 -2.82
N ASN A 7 -4.15 -9.15 -2.06
CA ASN A 7 -4.38 -10.53 -2.50
C ASN A 7 -5.47 -10.65 -3.58
N LYS A 8 -6.38 -9.69 -3.64
CA LYS A 8 -7.47 -9.57 -4.63
C LYS A 8 -7.78 -8.09 -4.87
N GLY A 9 -8.58 -7.78 -5.90
CA GLY A 9 -8.87 -6.42 -6.34
C GLY A 9 -10.34 -6.03 -6.18
N ASP A 10 -10.96 -6.46 -5.09
CA ASP A 10 -12.38 -6.28 -4.81
C ASP A 10 -12.64 -5.96 -3.32
N LYS A 11 -13.93 -5.84 -2.95
CA LYS A 11 -14.33 -5.59 -1.56
C LYS A 11 -13.80 -6.70 -0.64
N ASN A 12 -13.29 -6.32 0.53
CA ASN A 12 -12.68 -7.20 1.54
C ASN A 12 -11.29 -7.76 1.19
N GLN A 13 -10.56 -7.11 0.29
CA GLN A 13 -9.16 -7.43 0.04
C GLN A 13 -8.30 -7.34 1.30
N MET A 14 -7.29 -8.19 1.36
CA MET A 14 -6.23 -8.15 2.36
C MET A 14 -4.99 -7.59 1.71
N LEU A 15 -4.28 -6.75 2.46
CA LEU A 15 -3.07 -6.09 2.01
C LEU A 15 -1.87 -6.93 2.43
N TYR A 16 -0.86 -6.95 1.58
CA TYR A 16 0.44 -7.51 1.96
C TYR A 16 1.14 -6.51 2.87
N ALA A 17 1.51 -6.96 4.06
CA ALA A 17 2.37 -6.25 4.99
C ALA A 17 3.68 -7.01 5.14
N PHE A 18 4.77 -6.27 5.34
CA PHE A 18 6.13 -6.81 5.39
C PHE A 18 6.83 -6.29 6.63
N ASP A 19 7.67 -7.11 7.25
CA ASP A 19 8.52 -6.60 8.32
C ASP A 19 9.66 -5.77 7.71
N SER A 20 9.69 -4.47 8.01
CA SER A 20 10.72 -3.55 7.51
C SER A 20 12.08 -3.73 8.19
N MET A 21 12.16 -4.53 9.25
CA MET A 21 13.39 -4.78 9.99
C MET A 21 14.18 -5.97 9.43
N LEU A 22 13.57 -6.78 8.55
CA LEU A 22 14.19 -7.97 7.98
C LEU A 22 14.94 -7.64 6.68
N PRO A 23 16.11 -8.27 6.44
CA PRO A 23 16.81 -8.15 5.17
C PRO A 23 15.99 -8.79 4.03
N MET A 24 16.16 -8.31 2.79
CA MET A 24 15.28 -8.66 1.67
C MET A 24 15.13 -10.16 1.38
N ASP A 25 16.18 -10.94 1.63
CA ASP A 25 16.21 -12.40 1.47
C ASP A 25 15.41 -13.15 2.54
N GLN A 26 15.03 -12.45 3.62
CA GLN A 26 14.28 -12.97 4.76
C GLN A 26 12.94 -12.25 4.96
N ILE A 27 12.53 -11.40 4.01
CA ILE A 27 11.26 -10.70 4.10
C ILE A 27 10.11 -11.71 4.05
N GLU A 28 9.51 -11.92 5.22
CA GLU A 28 8.23 -12.59 5.34
C GLU A 28 7.09 -11.59 5.15
N TYR A 29 6.03 -12.03 4.48
CA TYR A 29 4.81 -11.24 4.34
C TYR A 29 3.68 -11.82 5.17
N LYS A 30 2.80 -10.95 5.63
CA LYS A 30 1.51 -11.30 6.23
C LYS A 30 0.38 -10.60 5.49
N LEU A 31 -0.79 -11.23 5.49
CA LEU A 31 -2.01 -10.62 4.98
C LEU A 31 -2.72 -9.89 6.13
N VAL A 32 -2.92 -8.59 5.97
CA VAL A 32 -3.60 -7.75 6.95
C VAL A 32 -4.88 -7.16 6.37
N ARG A 33 -5.84 -6.86 7.25
CA ARG A 33 -7.10 -6.22 6.87
C ARG A 33 -7.18 -4.86 7.55
N LEU A 34 -7.51 -3.83 6.77
CA LEU A 34 -7.83 -2.51 7.30
C LEU A 34 -9.19 -2.52 7.98
N THR A 35 -9.30 -1.82 9.09
CA THR A 35 -10.55 -1.61 9.81
C THR A 35 -11.24 -0.36 9.29
N HIS A 36 -12.57 -0.44 9.05
CA HIS A 36 -13.37 0.72 8.61
C HIS A 36 -12.88 1.37 7.29
N VAL A 37 -12.50 0.53 6.32
CA VAL A 37 -12.05 0.96 4.99
C VAL A 37 -13.23 1.14 4.04
N GLU A 38 -13.13 2.17 3.20
CA GLU A 38 -14.08 2.41 2.12
C GLU A 38 -13.40 2.30 0.76
N TYR A 39 -14.19 1.96 -0.25
CA TYR A 39 -13.71 1.72 -1.60
C TYR A 39 -14.49 2.58 -2.59
N ASP A 40 -13.80 3.12 -3.60
CA ASP A 40 -14.46 3.72 -4.76
C ASP A 40 -15.02 2.64 -5.72
N PRO A 41 -15.81 3.02 -6.74
CA PRO A 41 -16.35 2.06 -7.72
C PRO A 41 -15.29 1.27 -8.49
N ASP A 42 -14.06 1.80 -8.59
CA ASP A 42 -12.92 1.15 -9.26
C ASP A 42 -12.18 0.16 -8.31
N GLY A 43 -12.59 0.06 -7.04
CA GLY A 43 -11.95 -0.77 -6.02
C GLY A 43 -10.72 -0.15 -5.36
N ASN A 44 -10.45 1.14 -5.58
CA ASN A 44 -9.39 1.86 -4.88
C ASN A 44 -9.80 2.14 -3.43
N ILE A 45 -8.82 2.15 -2.54
CA ILE A 45 -9.06 2.47 -1.14
C ILE A 45 -9.19 3.98 -0.97
N LEU A 46 -10.29 4.42 -0.35
CA LEU A 46 -10.47 5.79 0.08
C LEU A 46 -9.77 6.00 1.43
N VAL A 47 -8.69 6.78 1.42
CA VAL A 47 -7.86 7.02 2.60
C VAL A 47 -8.20 8.35 3.27
N ASN A 48 -8.16 8.34 4.61
CA ASN A 48 -8.09 9.51 5.47
C ASN A 48 -6.87 9.36 6.40
N SER A 49 -6.65 10.32 7.31
CA SER A 49 -5.53 10.26 8.27
C SER A 49 -5.51 8.97 9.09
N LYS A 50 -6.68 8.50 9.56
CA LYS A 50 -6.80 7.26 10.33
C LYS A 50 -6.35 6.03 9.54
N ILE A 51 -6.77 5.91 8.28
CA ILE A 51 -6.37 4.78 7.42
C ILE A 51 -4.87 4.84 7.10
N LEU A 52 -4.29 6.04 6.91
CA LEU A 52 -2.85 6.17 6.72
C LEU A 52 -2.06 5.70 7.95
N SER A 53 -2.46 6.12 9.16
CA SER A 53 -1.82 5.66 10.40
C SER A 53 -1.98 4.15 10.60
N GLU A 54 -3.12 3.58 10.21
CA GLU A 54 -3.33 2.14 10.27
C GLU A 54 -2.41 1.38 9.31
N LEU A 55 -2.28 1.84 8.05
CA LEU A 55 -1.36 1.27 7.06
C LEU A 55 0.08 1.26 7.56
N GLU A 56 0.52 2.37 8.17
CA GLU A 56 1.85 2.49 8.78
C GLU A 56 2.02 1.50 9.94
N SER A 57 1.07 1.46 10.88
CA SER A 57 1.13 0.55 12.04
C SER A 57 1.14 -0.93 11.67
N LEU A 58 0.55 -1.27 10.52
CA LEU A 58 0.50 -2.63 10.00
C LEU A 58 1.71 -2.99 9.14
N ASN A 59 2.63 -2.06 8.91
CA ASN A 59 3.75 -2.18 7.98
C ASN A 59 3.31 -2.53 6.54
N VAL A 60 2.26 -1.86 6.07
CA VAL A 60 1.83 -1.98 4.68
C VAL A 60 2.64 -1.02 3.80
N PRO A 61 3.37 -1.51 2.79
CA PRO A 61 4.22 -0.67 1.96
C PRO A 61 3.40 0.18 0.99
N LEU A 62 3.79 1.44 0.88
CA LEU A 62 3.23 2.42 -0.04
C LEU A 62 4.20 2.66 -1.20
N PHE A 63 3.68 2.54 -2.43
CA PHE A 63 4.46 2.73 -3.65
C PHE A 63 3.94 3.93 -4.43
N GLU A 64 4.80 4.92 -4.69
CA GLU A 64 4.44 6.10 -5.49
C GLU A 64 4.15 5.76 -6.96
N LYS A 65 4.70 4.65 -7.46
CA LYS A 65 4.56 4.20 -8.86
C LYS A 65 4.18 2.72 -8.89
N LYS A 66 3.30 2.36 -9.82
CA LYS A 66 2.94 0.95 -10.04
C LYS A 66 4.15 0.12 -10.51
N SER A 67 5.12 0.74 -11.20
CA SER A 67 6.33 0.07 -11.66
C SER A 67 7.24 -0.36 -10.51
N THR A 68 7.40 0.48 -9.48
CA THR A 68 8.21 0.12 -8.30
C THR A 68 7.54 -0.99 -7.49
N ALA A 69 6.21 -0.96 -7.35
CA ALA A 69 5.45 -2.06 -6.75
C ALA A 69 5.68 -3.39 -7.50
N LYS A 70 5.70 -3.37 -8.84
CA LYS A 70 5.98 -4.56 -9.67
C LYS A 70 7.41 -5.08 -9.48
N GLN A 71 8.39 -4.18 -9.42
CA GLN A 71 9.79 -4.56 -9.18
C GLN A 71 9.96 -5.22 -7.81
N PHE A 72 9.32 -4.65 -6.78
CA PHE A 72 9.31 -5.21 -5.43
C PHE A 72 8.70 -6.62 -5.38
N VAL A 73 7.52 -6.81 -5.99
CA VAL A 73 6.88 -8.14 -6.10
C VAL A 73 7.79 -9.14 -6.83
N LYS A 74 8.45 -8.72 -7.90
CA LYS A 74 9.39 -9.57 -8.65
C LYS A 74 10.61 -9.94 -7.81
N GLY A 75 11.17 -8.99 -7.07
CA GLY A 75 12.35 -9.19 -6.21
C GLY A 75 12.09 -10.20 -5.10
N LEU A 76 10.87 -10.23 -4.56
CA LEU A 76 10.45 -11.15 -3.51
C LEU A 76 9.90 -12.49 -4.04
N SER A 77 9.95 -12.74 -5.35
CA SER A 77 9.33 -13.92 -5.99
C SER A 77 7.86 -14.12 -5.56
N LEU A 78 7.15 -13.01 -5.30
CA LEU A 78 5.78 -13.03 -4.79
C LEU A 78 4.79 -13.46 -5.89
N ILE A 79 3.74 -14.17 -5.47
CA ILE A 79 2.80 -14.95 -6.29
C ILE A 79 2.21 -14.16 -7.47
N SER A 80 1.92 -14.83 -8.58
CA SER A 80 1.24 -14.30 -9.78
C SER A 80 -0.15 -13.66 -9.51
N SER A 81 -0.72 -13.87 -8.33
CA SER A 81 -2.04 -13.40 -7.93
C SER A 81 -2.06 -12.01 -7.27
N VAL A 82 -0.90 -11.37 -7.02
CA VAL A 82 -0.84 -10.03 -6.41
C VAL A 82 -1.56 -8.98 -7.27
N LYS A 83 -2.42 -8.19 -6.64
CA LYS A 83 -3.13 -7.06 -7.23
C LYS A 83 -2.53 -5.74 -6.77
N TYR A 84 -2.56 -4.75 -7.67
CA TYR A 84 -2.04 -3.41 -7.43
C TYR A 84 -3.22 -2.46 -7.32
N ILE A 85 -3.37 -1.82 -6.16
CA ILE A 85 -4.58 -1.07 -5.83
C ILE A 85 -4.20 0.36 -5.52
N GLY A 86 -4.92 1.30 -6.11
CA GLY A 86 -4.71 2.71 -5.83
C GLY A 86 -5.25 3.10 -4.46
N ILE A 87 -4.64 4.12 -3.86
CA ILE A 87 -5.27 4.90 -2.80
C ILE A 87 -5.68 6.27 -3.34
N ARG A 88 -6.88 6.71 -2.94
CA ARG A 88 -7.40 8.04 -3.22
C ARG A 88 -7.75 8.75 -1.92
N PHE A 89 -7.30 9.98 -1.74
CA PHE A 89 -7.66 10.76 -0.57
C PHE A 89 -9.15 11.09 -0.61
N ARG A 90 -9.84 10.78 0.48
CA ARG A 90 -11.17 11.32 0.73
C ARG A 90 -10.98 12.81 1.00
N LEU A 91 -11.20 13.64 -0.02
CA LEU A 91 -11.28 15.09 0.11
C LEU A 91 -12.41 15.40 1.09
N SER A 92 -12.10 15.63 2.36
CA SER A 92 -12.92 16.50 3.20
C SER A 92 -12.88 17.88 2.54
N GLN A 93 -14.02 18.53 2.38
CA GLN A 93 -14.18 19.83 1.71
C GLN A 93 -13.32 20.99 2.29
N GLU A 94 -12.42 20.76 3.24
CA GLU A 94 -11.65 21.79 3.95
C GLU A 94 -10.13 21.67 3.88
N LEU A 95 -9.53 20.65 3.24
CA LEU A 95 -8.07 20.52 3.21
C LEU A 95 -7.52 20.73 1.80
N ASN A 96 -7.02 21.94 1.58
CA ASN A 96 -6.03 22.27 0.55
C ASN A 96 -5.08 21.09 0.37
N MET A 97 -5.01 20.58 -0.85
CA MET A 97 -4.20 19.42 -1.24
C MET A 97 -2.77 19.57 -0.72
N ILE A 98 -2.47 18.98 0.43
CA ILE A 98 -1.09 18.73 0.82
C ILE A 98 -0.65 17.60 -0.09
N LYS A 99 0.13 17.96 -1.13
CA LYS A 99 0.97 16.99 -1.84
C LYS A 99 1.77 16.27 -0.76
N LEU A 100 1.44 15.01 -0.51
CA LEU A 100 2.31 14.12 0.23
C LEU A 100 3.52 13.86 -0.65
N ASP A 101 4.54 14.70 -0.51
CA ASP A 101 5.93 14.35 -0.76
C ASP A 101 6.36 13.39 0.37
N GLY A 102 5.68 12.24 0.45
CA GLY A 102 5.94 11.21 1.42
C GLY A 102 7.08 10.36 0.90
N ILE A 103 8.31 10.69 1.28
CA ILE A 103 9.47 9.82 1.08
C ILE A 103 9.20 8.52 1.83
N SER A 104 8.66 7.52 1.12
CA SER A 104 8.50 6.17 1.63
C SER A 104 9.89 5.66 2.03
N SER A 105 10.07 5.21 3.27
CA SER A 105 11.32 4.60 3.75
C SER A 105 11.76 3.39 2.90
N TRP A 106 10.86 2.83 2.10
CA TRP A 106 11.12 1.75 1.16
C TRP A 106 11.75 2.21 -0.17
N THR A 107 11.73 3.52 -0.49
CA THR A 107 12.37 4.05 -1.72
C THR A 107 13.90 3.98 -1.69
N GLN A 108 14.51 3.84 -0.51
CA GLN A 108 15.95 3.66 -0.36
C GLN A 108 16.44 2.26 -0.79
N LEU A 109 15.53 1.29 -0.96
CA LEU A 109 15.84 -0.07 -1.42
C LEU A 109 15.96 -0.19 -2.96
N ASN A 110 15.85 0.93 -3.69
CA ASN A 110 16.03 1.01 -5.15
C ASN A 110 17.43 1.49 -5.57
N ARG A 111 18.45 1.34 -4.73
CA ARG A 111 19.85 1.58 -5.09
C ARG A 111 20.68 0.31 -4.95
#